data_AF-A0A922SKF1-F1
#
_entry.id   AF-A0A922SKF1-F1
#
_cell.length_a   1.000
_cell.length_b   1.000
_cell.length_c   1.000
_cell.angle_alpha   90.00
_cell.angle_beta   90.00
_cell.angle_gamma   90.00
#
_symmetry.space_group_name_H-M   'P 1'
#
loop_
_entity.id
_entity.type
_entity.pdbx_description
1 polymer ?
#
loop_
_entity_poly.entity_id
_entity_poly.type
_entity_poly.pdbx_seq_one_letter_code
_entity_poly.pdbx_strand_id
1 'polypeptide(L)'
;MADYHHNMNAVNFNKWLREKLIPNLNEPSVIVMDNASYHSIIVNKAPTSQNRKNDIREWLTLNNILFEDYHRKAELRCFVNRNTPGPVYEADELLKENGHEVLRLPPYHCDLNAIELIWSLAKRSDK
;
A
#
# COMPACT_ATOMS: atom_id res chain seq x y z
N MET A 1 -11.86 27.57 1.65
CA MET A 1 -11.28 26.43 2.40
C MET A 1 -11.08 25.30 1.40
N ALA A 2 -9.94 25.25 0.73
CA ALA A 2 -9.68 24.24 -0.30
C ALA A 2 -9.34 22.91 0.39
N ASP A 3 -10.15 21.90 0.11
CA ASP A 3 -10.00 20.55 0.64
C ASP A 3 -8.77 19.88 0.03
N TYR A 4 -7.67 19.84 0.80
CA TYR A 4 -6.42 19.18 0.41
C TYR A 4 -6.60 17.68 0.12
N HIS A 5 -7.69 17.05 0.56
CA HIS A 5 -7.91 15.61 0.39
C HIS A 5 -8.37 15.21 -1.01
N HIS A 6 -8.77 16.15 -1.87
CA HIS A 6 -9.18 15.84 -3.24
C HIS A 6 -8.01 15.81 -4.25
N ASN A 7 -6.82 16.31 -3.90
CA ASN A 7 -5.71 16.45 -4.84
C ASN A 7 -4.61 15.37 -4.70
N MET A 8 -4.62 14.59 -3.62
CA MET A 8 -3.69 13.48 -3.41
C MET A 8 -4.38 12.13 -3.58
N ASN A 9 -3.89 11.35 -4.54
CA ASN A 9 -4.32 9.99 -4.83
C ASN A 9 -3.09 9.15 -5.20
N ALA A 10 -3.29 7.84 -5.39
CA ALA A 10 -2.19 6.92 -5.71
C ALA A 10 -1.41 7.31 -6.98
N VAL A 11 -2.07 7.88 -7.98
CA VAL A 11 -1.42 8.31 -9.24
C VAL A 11 -0.48 9.47 -8.97
N ASN A 12 -0.96 10.52 -8.30
CA ASN A 12 -0.15 11.70 -7.98
C ASN A 12 0.98 11.35 -7.02
N PHE A 13 0.70 10.48 -6.04
CA PHE A 13 1.71 9.99 -5.10
C PHE A 13 2.82 9.22 -5.82
N ASN A 14 2.48 8.22 -6.63
CA ASN A 14 3.46 7.44 -7.39
C ASN A 14 4.26 8.31 -8.37
N LYS A 15 3.62 9.31 -9.00
CA LYS A 15 4.31 10.29 -9.84
C LYS A 15 5.35 11.08 -9.04
N TRP A 16 4.95 11.64 -7.89
CA TRP A 16 5.87 12.36 -7.02
C TRP A 16 7.00 11.47 -6.50
N LEU A 17 6.69 10.24 -6.12
CA LEU A 17 7.67 9.26 -5.64
C LEU A 17 8.78 9.04 -6.67
N ARG A 18 8.40 8.85 -7.95
CA ARG A 18 9.32 8.61 -9.08
C ARG A 18 10.07 9.87 -9.53
N GLU A 19 9.39 11.00 -9.62
CA GLU A 19 9.95 12.20 -10.24
C GLU A 19 10.64 13.14 -9.24
N LYS A 20 10.31 13.04 -7.95
CA LYS A 20 10.75 13.98 -6.92
C LYS A 20 11.45 13.28 -5.76
N LEU A 21 10.86 12.26 -5.15
CA LEU A 21 11.50 11.66 -3.97
C LEU A 21 12.76 10.89 -4.35
N ILE A 22 12.61 9.83 -5.14
CA ILE A 22 13.72 8.90 -5.48
C ILE A 22 14.92 9.64 -6.10
N PRO A 23 14.77 10.54 -7.09
CA PRO A 23 15.92 11.22 -7.69
C PRO A 23 16.67 12.17 -6.76
N ASN A 24 16.08 12.56 -5.63
CA ASN A 24 16.70 13.45 -4.65
C ASN A 24 17.24 12.70 -3.42
N LEU A 25 17.15 11.36 -3.40
CA LEU A 25 17.77 10.52 -2.38
C LEU A 25 19.10 9.97 -2.94
N ASN A 26 20.21 10.52 -2.46
CA ASN A 26 21.55 10.21 -3.01
C ASN A 26 22.15 8.90 -2.45
N GLU A 27 21.55 8.33 -1.42
CA GLU A 27 22.06 7.14 -0.71
C GLU A 27 20.89 6.20 -0.33
N PRO A 28 21.16 4.89 -0.20
CA PRO A 28 20.23 3.95 0.44
C PRO A 28 19.69 4.52 1.75
N SER A 29 18.37 4.59 1.87
CA SER A 29 17.68 5.31 2.94
C SER A 29 16.57 4.44 3.50
N VAL A 30 16.29 4.60 4.80
CA VAL A 30 15.09 4.03 5.42
C VAL A 30 13.99 5.08 5.39
N ILE A 31 12.89 4.77 4.72
CA ILE A 31 11.74 5.66 4.54
C ILE A 31 10.63 5.20 5.49
N VAL A 32 10.25 6.07 6.41
CA VAL A 32 9.14 5.82 7.33
C VAL A 32 7.84 6.25 6.65
N MET A 33 6.91 5.30 6.48
CA MET A 33 5.65 5.50 5.75
C MET A 33 4.44 5.27 6.66
N ASP A 34 3.44 6.15 6.60
CA ASP A 34 2.16 5.93 7.25
C ASP A 34 1.24 5.01 6.41
N ASN A 35 0.07 4.66 6.94
CA ASN A 35 -0.87 3.74 6.28
C ASN A 35 -1.97 4.44 5.48
N ALA A 36 -1.69 5.63 4.93
CA ALA A 36 -2.65 6.30 4.06
C ALA A 36 -3.02 5.38 2.87
N SER A 37 -4.28 5.42 2.44
CA SER A 37 -4.80 4.48 1.44
C SER A 37 -4.06 4.58 0.10
N TYR A 38 -3.63 5.77 -0.30
CA TYR A 38 -2.87 6.01 -1.52
C TYR A 38 -1.38 5.63 -1.41
N HIS A 39 -0.83 5.47 -0.21
CA HIS A 39 0.48 4.85 0.02
C HIS A 39 0.42 3.32 0.02
N SER A 40 -0.77 2.74 0.17
CA SER A 40 -0.99 1.34 0.54
C SER A 40 -1.65 0.54 -0.59
N ILE A 41 -1.32 0.86 -1.85
CA ILE A 41 -1.82 0.14 -3.03
C ILE A 41 -1.15 -1.24 -3.11
N ILE A 42 -1.96 -2.30 -3.05
CA ILE A 42 -1.49 -3.69 -3.05
C ILE A 42 -1.36 -4.20 -4.49
N VAL A 43 -0.18 -4.72 -4.86
CA VAL A 43 0.13 -5.20 -6.22
C VAL A 43 -0.75 -6.40 -6.62
N ASN A 44 -0.84 -7.40 -5.75
CA ASN A 44 -1.62 -8.61 -5.98
C ASN A 44 -2.80 -8.70 -5.00
N LYS A 45 -3.73 -7.75 -5.11
CA LYS A 45 -4.86 -7.65 -4.18
C LYS A 45 -5.75 -8.89 -4.28
N ALA A 46 -5.81 -9.66 -3.20
CA ALA A 46 -6.68 -10.83 -3.10
C ALA A 46 -8.17 -10.44 -3.24
N PRO A 47 -8.97 -11.27 -3.93
CA PRO A 47 -10.39 -11.01 -4.11
C PRO A 47 -11.16 -11.13 -2.79
N THR A 48 -12.19 -10.31 -2.65
CA THR A 48 -13.05 -10.22 -1.46
C THR A 48 -14.37 -10.95 -1.65
N SER A 49 -15.22 -10.97 -0.61
CA SER A 49 -16.57 -11.56 -0.69
C SER A 49 -17.45 -10.94 -1.78
N GLN A 50 -17.18 -9.67 -2.15
CA GLN A 50 -17.93 -8.92 -3.15
C GLN A 50 -17.58 -9.36 -4.60
N ASN A 51 -16.41 -9.96 -4.82
CA ASN A 51 -15.97 -10.39 -6.14
C ASN A 51 -16.82 -11.55 -6.70
N ARG A 52 -16.90 -11.65 -8.03
CA ARG A 52 -17.60 -12.75 -8.70
C ARG A 52 -16.79 -14.04 -8.57
N LYS A 53 -17.45 -15.18 -8.78
CA LYS A 53 -16.80 -16.50 -8.71
C LYS A 53 -15.65 -16.60 -9.73
N ASN A 54 -15.83 -16.02 -10.91
CA ASN A 54 -14.83 -16.05 -11.97
C ASN A 54 -13.59 -15.22 -11.61
N ASP A 55 -13.75 -14.00 -11.08
CA ASP A 55 -12.62 -13.19 -10.59
C ASP A 55 -11.77 -13.94 -9.55
N ILE A 56 -12.43 -14.71 -8.66
CA ILE A 56 -11.73 -15.52 -7.66
C ILE A 56 -10.93 -16.64 -8.33
N ARG A 57 -11.50 -17.31 -9.33
CA ARG A 57 -10.80 -18.36 -10.09
C ARG A 57 -9.62 -17.80 -10.88
N GLU A 58 -9.80 -16.67 -11.57
CA GLU A 58 -8.74 -15.99 -12.30
C GLU A 58 -7.58 -15.65 -11.38
N TRP A 59 -7.86 -15.09 -10.19
CA TRP A 59 -6.81 -14.81 -9.20
C TRP A 59 -6.10 -16.08 -8.74
N LEU A 60 -6.82 -17.16 -8.45
CA LEU A 60 -6.21 -18.45 -8.07
C LEU A 60 -5.31 -19.01 -9.18
N THR A 61 -5.77 -18.96 -10.44
CA THR A 61 -4.97 -19.37 -11.61
C THR A 61 -3.71 -18.52 -11.76
N LEU A 62 -3.82 -17.19 -11.66
CA LEU A 62 -2.67 -16.27 -11.74
C LEU A 62 -1.63 -16.53 -10.62
N ASN A 63 -2.09 -16.96 -9.46
CA ASN A 63 -1.25 -17.32 -8.32
C ASN A 63 -0.82 -18.80 -8.33
N ASN A 64 -1.10 -19.54 -9.40
CA ASN A 64 -0.79 -20.97 -9.56
C ASN A 64 -1.36 -21.85 -8.42
N ILE A 65 -2.54 -21.50 -7.89
CA ILE A 65 -3.23 -22.26 -6.85
C ILE A 65 -4.23 -23.19 -7.52
N LEU A 66 -4.09 -24.49 -7.26
CA LEU A 66 -4.97 -25.52 -7.81
C LEU A 66 -6.37 -25.43 -7.19
N PHE A 67 -7.40 -25.51 -8.05
CA PHE A 67 -8.79 -25.65 -7.66
C PHE A 67 -9.56 -26.42 -8.74
N GLU A 68 -10.65 -27.07 -8.33
CA GLU A 68 -11.56 -27.78 -9.24
C GLU A 68 -12.81 -26.96 -9.57
N ASP A 69 -13.42 -27.20 -10.73
CA ASP A 69 -14.56 -26.40 -11.22
C ASP A 69 -15.82 -26.52 -10.35
N TYR A 70 -16.00 -27.66 -9.70
CA TYR A 70 -17.12 -27.94 -8.81
C TYR A 70 -17.07 -27.17 -7.49
N HIS A 71 -15.91 -26.59 -7.12
CA HIS A 71 -15.78 -25.86 -5.86
C HIS A 71 -16.77 -24.70 -5.80
N ARG A 72 -17.42 -24.56 -4.65
CA ARG A 72 -18.32 -23.44 -4.36
C ARG A 72 -17.49 -22.18 -4.13
N LYS A 73 -18.13 -21.01 -4.29
CA LYS A 73 -17.47 -19.71 -4.03
C LYS A 73 -16.85 -19.62 -2.63
N ALA A 74 -17.48 -20.23 -1.63
CA ALA A 74 -16.95 -20.26 -0.26
C ALA A 74 -15.65 -21.06 -0.14
N GLU A 75 -15.52 -22.19 -0.86
CA GLU A 75 -14.33 -23.04 -0.85
C GLU A 75 -13.18 -22.35 -1.60
N LEU A 76 -13.48 -21.74 -2.76
CA LEU A 76 -12.50 -20.93 -3.50
C LEU A 76 -11.94 -19.78 -2.64
N ARG A 77 -12.79 -19.13 -1.82
CA ARG A 77 -12.33 -18.12 -0.85
C ARG A 77 -11.45 -18.70 0.25
N CYS A 78 -11.70 -19.94 0.67
CA CYS A 78 -10.81 -20.59 1.63
C CYS A 78 -9.42 -20.81 1.02
N PHE A 79 -9.34 -21.17 -0.26
CA PHE A 79 -8.06 -21.26 -0.97
C PHE A 79 -7.35 -19.91 -1.06
N VAL A 80 -8.08 -18.84 -1.40
CA VAL A 80 -7.52 -17.47 -1.40
C VAL A 80 -6.97 -17.12 -0.03
N ASN A 81 -7.78 -17.21 1.02
CA ASN A 81 -7.37 -16.81 2.38
C ASN A 81 -6.15 -17.61 2.90
N ARG A 82 -6.05 -18.89 2.55
CA ARG A 82 -4.93 -19.76 2.98
C ARG A 82 -3.62 -19.48 2.25
N ASN A 83 -3.69 -18.95 1.03
CA ASN A 83 -2.53 -18.76 0.15
C ASN A 83 -2.23 -17.28 -0.13
N THR A 84 -2.98 -16.34 0.47
CA THR A 84 -2.70 -14.91 0.31
C THR A 84 -1.48 -14.55 1.17
N PRO A 85 -0.35 -14.13 0.57
CA PRO A 85 0.79 -13.65 1.33
C PRO A 85 0.45 -12.32 2.02
N GLY A 86 1.34 -11.87 2.90
CA GLY A 86 1.24 -10.52 3.47
C GLY A 86 1.12 -9.44 2.38
N PRO A 87 0.50 -8.29 2.69
CA PRO A 87 0.30 -7.25 1.69
C PRO A 87 1.64 -6.74 1.15
N VAL A 88 1.81 -6.79 -0.16
CA VAL A 88 2.94 -6.20 -0.88
C VAL A 88 2.47 -4.91 -1.53
N TYR A 89 3.09 -3.79 -1.15
CA TYR A 89 2.69 -2.46 -1.60
C TYR A 89 3.54 -1.98 -2.77
N GLU A 90 2.89 -1.39 -3.78
CA GLU A 90 3.55 -0.92 -5.01
C GLU A 90 4.68 0.09 -4.71
N ALA A 91 4.42 1.03 -3.81
CA ALA A 91 5.39 2.06 -3.43
C ALA A 91 6.61 1.47 -2.71
N ASP A 92 6.42 0.43 -1.90
CA ASP A 92 7.49 -0.19 -1.12
C ASP A 92 8.43 -0.97 -2.04
N GLU A 93 7.88 -1.72 -2.99
CA GLU A 93 8.68 -2.42 -4.00
C GLU A 93 9.44 -1.44 -4.87
N LEU A 94 8.81 -0.34 -5.31
CA LEU A 94 9.49 0.69 -6.09
C LEU A 94 10.68 1.31 -5.31
N LEU A 95 10.50 1.62 -4.03
CA LEU A 95 11.56 2.18 -3.19
C LEU A 95 12.70 1.16 -3.00
N LYS A 96 12.34 -0.11 -2.78
CA LYS A 96 13.28 -1.23 -2.64
C LYS A 96 14.10 -1.50 -3.89
N GLU A 97 13.47 -1.46 -5.07
CA GLU A 97 14.16 -1.57 -6.37
C GLU A 97 15.20 -0.45 -6.56
N ASN A 98 15.00 0.71 -5.94
CA ASN A 98 15.93 1.84 -5.95
C ASN A 98 16.89 1.84 -4.74
N GLY A 99 16.95 0.74 -3.98
CA GLY A 99 17.90 0.57 -2.87
C GLY A 99 17.46 1.21 -1.55
N HIS A 100 16.21 1.62 -1.41
CA HIS A 100 15.66 2.16 -0.17
C HIS A 100 14.83 1.12 0.58
N GLU A 101 14.87 1.15 1.91
CA GLU A 101 14.03 0.30 2.76
C GLU A 101 12.80 1.09 3.23
N VAL A 102 11.66 0.42 3.41
CA VAL A 102 10.44 1.05 3.91
C VAL A 102 10.06 0.47 5.27
N LEU A 103 9.90 1.35 6.25
CA LEU A 103 9.37 1.03 7.58
C LEU A 103 7.98 1.61 7.73
N ARG A 104 6.96 0.74 7.82
CA ARG A 104 5.57 1.19 8.01
C ARG A 104 5.23 1.36 9.48
N LEU A 105 4.58 2.47 9.80
CA LEU A 105 4.08 2.74 11.15
C LEU A 105 2.91 1.80 11.49
N PRO A 106 2.74 1.43 12.78
CA PRO A 106 1.54 0.74 13.23
C PRO A 106 0.27 1.54 12.93
N PRO A 107 -0.83 0.89 12.52
CA PRO A 107 -2.11 1.57 12.29
C PRO A 107 -2.57 2.35 13.52
N TYR A 108 -3.14 3.54 13.33
CA TYR A 108 -3.69 4.41 14.38
C TYR A 108 -2.69 4.96 15.40
N HIS A 109 -1.38 4.86 15.13
CA HIS A 109 -0.33 5.46 15.96
C HIS A 109 0.30 6.69 15.29
N CYS A 110 -0.51 7.70 14.99
CA CYS A 110 -0.04 8.96 14.40
C CYS A 110 0.98 9.70 15.27
N ASP A 111 0.96 9.49 16.59
CA ASP A 111 1.91 10.06 17.54
C ASP A 111 3.36 9.59 17.30
N LEU A 112 3.53 8.46 16.62
CA LEU A 112 4.85 7.93 16.23
C LEU A 112 5.36 8.52 14.92
N ASN A 113 4.55 9.33 14.23
CA ASN A 113 4.98 10.01 13.02
C ASN A 113 5.71 11.31 13.39
N ALA A 114 7.04 11.30 13.25
CA ALA A 114 7.88 12.47 13.54
C ALA A 114 7.43 13.74 12.78
N ILE A 115 6.79 13.59 11.61
CA ILE A 115 6.29 14.74 10.86
C ILE A 115 5.19 15.50 11.61
N GLU A 116 4.31 14.80 12.33
CA GLU A 116 3.22 15.41 13.10
C GLU A 116 3.78 16.25 14.25
N LEU A 117 4.85 15.77 14.89
CA LEU A 117 5.55 16.52 15.92
C LEU A 117 6.15 17.83 15.34
N ILE A 118 6.85 17.75 14.21
CA ILE A 118 7.45 18.92 13.56
C ILE A 118 6.37 19.92 13.11
N TRP A 119 5.29 19.45 12.50
CA TRP A 119 4.16 20.31 12.13
C TRP A 119 3.51 20.98 13.34
N SER A 120 3.38 20.26 14.46
CA SER A 120 2.86 20.83 15.70
C SER A 120 3.75 21.95 16.23
N LEU A 121 5.08 21.82 16.08
CA LEU A 121 6.05 22.85 16.48
C LEU A 121 5.96 24.06 15.56
N ALA A 122 5.98 23.86 14.24
CA ALA A 122 5.89 24.94 13.26
C ALA A 122 4.61 25.79 13.43
N LYS A 123 3.46 25.14 13.64
CA LYS A 123 2.18 25.83 13.89
C LYS A 123 2.16 26.63 15.20
N ARG A 124 3.00 26.27 16.18
CA ARG A 124 3.12 27.00 17.46
C ARG A 124 4.06 28.20 17.32
N SER A 125 5.07 28.16 16.45
CA SER A 125 5.99 29.26 16.20
C SER A 125 5.43 30.35 15.28
N ASP A 126 4.35 30.07 14.53
CA ASP A 126 3.63 31.05 13.71
C ASP A 126 2.56 31.85 14.51
N LYS A 127 2.51 31.68 15.84
CA LYS A 127 1.71 32.49 16.77
C LYS A 127 2.60 33.41 17.58
#